data_AF-A0AAD3HBI7-F1
#
_entry.id   AF-A0AAD3HBI7-F1
#
_cell.length_a   1.000
_cell.length_b   1.000
_cell.length_c   1.000
_cell.angle_alpha   90.00
_cell.angle_beta   90.00
_cell.angle_gamma   90.00
#
_symmetry.space_group_name_H-M   'P 1'
#
loop_
_entity.id
_entity.type
_entity.pdbx_description
1 polymer ?
#
loop_
_entity_poly.entity_id
_entity_poly.type
_entity_poly.pdbx_seq_one_letter_code
_entity_poly.pdbx_strand_id
1 'polypeptide(L)'
;MSSFAEKAEASIPAEIRMISGCRDEQTSADVSNVASFTLPDPAGRAGGACTSALLNIMYKDKHAPDDDISFQDVLLKMRDILSSKNFTQIPQLSSSRPMDISTKFDISQPDFHGNKRAVMVGINYIGQDGELRGCHNDVLNMKEYLMDVHGFEESNMNILLDDGVHTDPTKDNIMTAFREIVQQSEEGDVVYIHYSGHGASVRDDDGDEADGMDETLVPVDYNKSGLIRDDDLLTTLVVPMKKGVFVTAIMDCCHSGTILDLPFNFKADGEMDHMVADENYDFDPLTAIIGQLAAGNPMLATAMNVVDQGCGNCTIS
;
A
#
# COMPACT_ATOMS: atom_id res chain seq x y z
N MET A 1 -11.32 -30.51 -6.04
CA MET A 1 -10.36 -29.41 -6.26
C MET A 1 -10.88 -28.24 -5.48
N SER A 2 -10.04 -27.58 -4.68
CA SER A 2 -10.41 -26.29 -4.07
C SER A 2 -10.70 -25.28 -5.17
N SER A 3 -11.72 -24.46 -4.97
CA SER A 3 -12.01 -23.29 -5.79
C SER A 3 -10.84 -22.30 -5.74
N PHE A 4 -10.75 -21.41 -6.73
CA PHE A 4 -9.72 -20.36 -6.77
C PHE A 4 -9.71 -19.51 -5.49
N ALA A 5 -10.89 -19.14 -4.98
CA ALA A 5 -11.04 -18.39 -3.74
C ALA A 5 -10.55 -19.16 -2.51
N GLU A 6 -10.81 -20.48 -2.42
CA GLU A 6 -10.30 -21.31 -1.32
C GLU A 6 -8.77 -21.44 -1.36
N LYS A 7 -8.16 -21.45 -2.55
CA LYS A 7 -6.69 -21.42 -2.69
C LYS A 7 -6.12 -20.08 -2.24
N ALA A 8 -6.70 -18.97 -2.68
CA ALA A 8 -6.31 -17.63 -2.25
C ALA A 8 -6.40 -17.46 -0.72
N GLU A 9 -7.46 -17.96 -0.10
CA GLU A 9 -7.61 -17.94 1.37
C GLU A 9 -6.58 -18.81 2.09
N ALA A 10 -6.24 -19.98 1.54
CA ALA A 10 -5.22 -20.83 2.11
C ALA A 10 -3.81 -20.22 1.99
N SER A 11 -3.55 -19.47 0.92
CA SER A 11 -2.22 -18.93 0.63
C SER A 11 -1.95 -17.54 1.21
N ILE A 12 -2.98 -16.71 1.34
CA ILE A 12 -2.90 -15.35 1.92
C ILE A 12 -3.84 -15.33 3.14
N PRO A 13 -3.35 -15.54 4.37
CA PRO A 13 -4.22 -15.76 5.53
C PRO A 13 -5.06 -14.54 5.92
N ALA A 14 -4.51 -13.34 5.75
CA ALA A 14 -5.18 -12.08 6.04
C ALA A 14 -6.14 -11.63 4.92
N GLU A 15 -7.10 -10.78 5.28
CA GLU A 15 -7.91 -10.07 4.30
C GLU A 15 -7.19 -8.78 3.93
N ILE A 16 -6.79 -8.65 2.66
CA ILE A 16 -5.99 -7.52 2.17
C ILE A 16 -6.73 -6.89 1.01
N ARG A 17 -6.90 -5.56 1.05
CA ARG A 17 -7.44 -4.76 -0.04
C ARG A 17 -6.45 -3.65 -0.36
N MET A 18 -6.16 -3.44 -1.63
CA MET A 18 -5.22 -2.44 -2.11
C MET A 18 -5.89 -1.53 -3.13
N ILE A 19 -5.71 -0.21 -2.99
CA ILE A 19 -6.04 0.75 -4.05
C ILE A 19 -4.76 1.36 -4.59
N SER A 20 -4.65 1.39 -5.92
CA SER A 20 -3.51 1.97 -6.60
C SER A 20 -3.90 2.86 -7.78
N GLY A 21 -3.02 3.82 -8.10
CA GLY A 21 -3.17 4.75 -9.22
C GLY A 21 -2.46 4.24 -10.47
N CYS A 22 -2.88 3.11 -11.04
CA CYS A 22 -2.09 2.43 -12.06
C CYS A 22 -2.02 3.23 -13.39
N ARG A 23 -0.85 3.17 -14.04
CA ARG A 23 -0.43 3.95 -15.21
C ARG A 23 -0.01 3.00 -16.33
N ASP A 24 -0.66 3.14 -17.47
CA ASP A 24 -0.33 2.53 -18.75
C ASP A 24 0.82 3.30 -19.44
N GLU A 25 1.95 2.61 -19.66
CA GLU A 25 3.10 2.90 -20.54
C GLU A 25 3.74 4.31 -20.64
N GLN A 26 3.50 5.27 -19.75
CA GLN A 26 4.25 6.57 -19.81
C GLN A 26 4.81 7.09 -18.48
N THR A 27 6.00 7.68 -18.60
CA THR A 27 6.90 8.24 -17.57
C THR A 27 6.25 9.35 -16.75
N SER A 28 6.46 9.34 -15.43
CA SER A 28 5.89 10.25 -14.40
C SER A 28 6.04 11.74 -14.71
N ALA A 29 5.13 12.30 -15.51
CA ALA A 29 5.08 13.73 -15.82
C ALA A 29 4.33 14.55 -14.74
N ASP A 30 5.12 15.36 -14.03
CA ASP A 30 4.85 16.71 -13.52
C ASP A 30 3.75 16.99 -12.48
N VAL A 31 4.22 17.16 -11.24
CA VAL A 31 3.59 17.56 -9.96
C VAL A 31 3.06 19.02 -9.95
N SER A 32 2.83 19.67 -11.10
CA SER A 32 2.38 21.08 -11.13
C SER A 32 0.86 21.25 -11.02
N ASN A 33 0.06 20.24 -11.43
CA ASN A 33 -1.40 20.35 -11.50
C ASN A 33 -2.14 19.89 -10.23
N VAL A 34 -1.43 19.19 -9.33
CA VAL A 34 -1.96 18.69 -8.04
C VAL A 34 -2.14 19.79 -6.99
N ALA A 35 -1.50 20.95 -7.16
CA ALA A 35 -1.76 22.14 -6.32
C ALA A 35 -3.21 22.67 -6.43
N SER A 36 -3.99 22.18 -7.41
CA SER A 36 -5.40 22.55 -7.60
C SER A 36 -6.39 21.64 -6.84
N PHE A 37 -5.93 20.63 -6.10
CA PHE A 37 -6.78 19.90 -5.16
C PHE A 37 -7.05 20.80 -3.95
N THR A 38 -8.27 21.30 -3.83
CA THR A 38 -8.72 22.04 -2.64
C THR A 38 -9.04 21.01 -1.56
N LEU A 39 -8.01 20.56 -0.83
CA LEU A 39 -8.18 19.77 0.38
C LEU A 39 -8.46 20.70 1.57
N PRO A 40 -9.23 20.26 2.58
CA PRO A 40 -9.34 21.00 3.82
C PRO A 40 -8.00 20.97 4.55
N ASP A 41 -7.44 22.15 4.80
CA ASP A 41 -5.99 22.34 4.94
C ASP A 41 -5.50 22.68 6.36
N PRO A 42 -4.40 22.06 6.82
CA PRO A 42 -3.34 22.78 7.53
C PRO A 42 -1.92 22.79 6.88
N ALA A 43 -1.61 22.03 5.81
CA ALA A 43 -0.28 21.90 5.17
C ALA A 43 -0.11 22.43 3.70
N GLY A 44 -1.17 22.58 2.89
CA GLY A 44 -1.33 23.61 1.87
C GLY A 44 -0.55 23.50 0.57
N ARG A 45 -0.02 22.32 0.20
CA ARG A 45 0.73 22.12 -1.07
C ARG A 45 0.51 20.74 -1.69
N ALA A 46 0.83 20.64 -2.99
CA ALA A 46 0.61 19.49 -3.89
C ALA A 46 0.89 18.12 -3.24
N GLY A 47 0.05 17.12 -3.53
CA GLY A 47 0.19 15.71 -3.15
C GLY A 47 0.23 14.79 -4.39
N GLY A 48 0.36 13.48 -4.21
CA GLY A 48 0.21 12.44 -5.22
C GLY A 48 -1.23 12.38 -5.75
N ALA A 49 -1.39 12.06 -7.03
CA ALA A 49 -2.66 12.22 -7.71
C ALA A 49 -3.73 11.23 -7.19
N CYS A 50 -3.32 9.99 -6.88
CA CYS A 50 -4.22 8.95 -6.37
C CYS A 50 -4.69 9.27 -4.96
N THR A 51 -3.76 9.56 -4.05
CA THR A 51 -4.05 9.92 -2.65
C THR A 51 -4.88 11.19 -2.58
N SER A 52 -4.53 12.21 -3.36
CA SER A 52 -5.28 13.47 -3.41
C SER A 52 -6.70 13.28 -3.93
N ALA A 53 -6.91 12.41 -4.93
CA ALA A 53 -8.24 12.09 -5.45
C ALA A 53 -9.09 11.36 -4.41
N LEU A 54 -8.53 10.34 -3.75
CA LEU A 54 -9.20 9.61 -2.68
C LEU A 54 -9.57 10.56 -1.53
N LEU A 55 -8.60 11.29 -0.99
CA LEU A 55 -8.84 12.26 0.08
C LEU A 55 -9.84 13.34 -0.33
N ASN A 56 -9.87 13.77 -1.60
CA ASN A 56 -10.88 14.73 -2.04
C ASN A 56 -12.30 14.17 -1.94
N ILE A 57 -12.49 12.88 -2.24
CA ILE A 57 -13.79 12.21 -2.10
C ILE A 57 -14.13 12.04 -0.62
N MET A 58 -13.18 11.54 0.16
CA MET A 58 -13.40 11.27 1.59
C MET A 58 -13.60 12.55 2.42
N TYR A 59 -12.96 13.67 2.05
CA TYR A 59 -13.04 14.94 2.77
C TYR A 59 -14.00 15.99 2.18
N LYS A 60 -14.35 16.00 0.88
CA LYS A 60 -15.32 17.00 0.36
C LYS A 60 -16.65 16.93 1.10
N ASP A 61 -16.97 15.76 1.61
CA ASP A 61 -18.14 15.48 2.41
C ASP A 61 -17.87 15.66 3.91
N LYS A 62 -17.37 16.85 4.31
CA LYS A 62 -17.34 17.30 5.72
C LYS A 62 -18.73 17.34 6.41
N HIS A 63 -19.78 16.87 5.74
CA HIS A 63 -21.14 16.68 6.25
C HIS A 63 -21.61 15.21 6.19
N ALA A 64 -20.65 14.27 6.22
CA ALA A 64 -20.76 12.83 5.95
C ALA A 64 -20.58 12.54 4.45
N PRO A 65 -19.64 11.65 4.05
CA PRO A 65 -19.76 10.95 2.78
C PRO A 65 -21.21 10.52 2.67
N ASP A 66 -21.80 10.50 1.47
CA ASP A 66 -23.02 9.69 1.31
C ASP A 66 -22.69 8.34 1.97
N ASP A 67 -23.32 8.04 3.12
CA ASP A 67 -22.82 7.06 4.10
C ASP A 67 -22.80 5.64 3.51
N ASP A 68 -23.24 5.51 2.26
CA ASP A 68 -23.39 4.30 1.48
C ASP A 68 -22.61 4.35 0.14
N ILE A 69 -21.62 5.23 -0.03
CA ILE A 69 -20.81 5.23 -1.26
C ILE A 69 -20.06 3.91 -1.42
N SER A 70 -20.20 3.28 -2.59
CA SER A 70 -19.59 1.98 -2.86
C SER A 70 -18.10 2.09 -3.23
N PHE A 71 -17.37 0.96 -3.16
CA PHE A 71 -16.00 0.88 -3.69
C PHE A 71 -15.95 1.27 -5.18
N GLN A 72 -16.91 0.82 -5.98
CA GLN A 72 -17.02 1.16 -7.39
C GLN A 72 -17.18 2.68 -7.59
N ASP A 73 -18.10 3.30 -6.84
CA ASP A 73 -18.35 4.75 -6.93
C ASP A 73 -17.13 5.57 -6.52
N VAL A 74 -16.40 5.16 -5.48
CA VAL A 74 -15.17 5.84 -5.06
C VAL A 74 -14.14 5.80 -6.20
N LEU A 75 -13.87 4.62 -6.77
CA LEU A 75 -12.86 4.47 -7.83
C LEU A 75 -13.24 5.20 -9.13
N LEU A 76 -14.52 5.19 -9.51
CA LEU A 76 -15.02 5.94 -10.67
C LEU A 76 -14.92 7.45 -10.44
N LYS A 77 -15.30 7.95 -9.25
CA LYS A 77 -15.12 9.37 -8.88
C LYS A 77 -13.63 9.75 -8.84
N MET A 78 -12.75 8.86 -8.38
CA MET A 78 -11.31 9.09 -8.41
C MET A 78 -10.85 9.28 -9.86
N ARG A 79 -11.29 8.43 -10.78
CA ARG A 79 -10.97 8.55 -12.20
C ARG A 79 -11.49 9.86 -12.83
N ASP A 80 -12.70 10.29 -12.48
CA ASP A 80 -13.24 11.56 -12.95
C ASP A 80 -12.38 12.74 -12.47
N ILE A 81 -11.95 12.71 -11.20
CA ILE A 81 -11.08 13.74 -10.63
C ILE A 81 -9.70 13.74 -11.30
N LEU A 82 -9.10 12.56 -11.49
CA LEU A 82 -7.82 12.39 -12.17
C LEU A 82 -7.86 12.90 -13.61
N SER A 83 -8.85 12.44 -14.40
CA SER A 83 -9.03 12.84 -15.79
C SER A 83 -9.30 14.34 -15.95
N SER A 84 -10.08 14.95 -15.05
CA SER A 84 -10.31 16.41 -15.04
C SER A 84 -9.03 17.25 -14.84
N LYS A 85 -7.99 16.63 -14.29
CA LYS A 85 -6.66 17.23 -14.07
C LYS A 85 -5.61 16.76 -15.07
N ASN A 86 -6.04 16.06 -16.13
CA ASN A 86 -5.23 15.48 -17.20
C ASN A 86 -4.32 14.32 -16.76
N PHE A 87 -4.64 13.63 -15.67
CA PHE A 87 -4.01 12.35 -15.35
C PHE A 87 -4.70 11.23 -16.14
N THR A 88 -3.91 10.35 -16.74
CA THR A 88 -4.40 9.17 -17.48
C THR A 88 -4.58 7.94 -16.59
N GLN A 89 -4.13 8.02 -15.34
CA GLN A 89 -4.18 6.92 -14.38
C GLN A 89 -5.61 6.39 -14.21
N ILE A 90 -5.72 5.06 -14.18
CA ILE A 90 -6.98 4.37 -13.91
C ILE A 90 -6.86 3.75 -12.53
N PRO A 91 -7.65 4.21 -11.55
CA PRO A 91 -7.70 3.60 -10.22
C PRO A 91 -8.04 2.12 -10.33
N GLN A 92 -7.30 1.32 -9.56
CA GLN A 92 -7.51 -0.12 -9.45
C GLN A 92 -7.74 -0.50 -7.99
N LEU A 93 -8.51 -1.55 -7.79
CA LEU A 93 -8.71 -2.22 -6.51
C LEU A 93 -8.30 -3.67 -6.66
N SER A 94 -7.34 -4.08 -5.85
CA SER A 94 -6.88 -5.46 -5.76
C SER A 94 -7.23 -6.03 -4.39
N SER A 95 -7.48 -7.33 -4.30
CA SER A 95 -7.96 -7.96 -3.07
C SER A 95 -7.47 -9.40 -2.93
N SER A 96 -7.23 -9.84 -1.70
CA SER A 96 -6.94 -11.24 -1.38
C SER A 96 -8.18 -12.14 -1.40
N ARG A 97 -9.38 -11.54 -1.47
CA ARG A 97 -10.68 -12.22 -1.47
C ARG A 97 -11.59 -11.67 -2.57
N PRO A 98 -12.47 -12.48 -3.15
CA PRO A 98 -13.51 -11.95 -4.03
C PRO A 98 -14.44 -11.05 -3.20
N MET A 99 -14.76 -9.87 -3.72
CA MET A 99 -15.70 -8.95 -3.07
C MET A 99 -16.68 -8.35 -4.07
N ASP A 100 -17.86 -8.00 -3.57
CA ASP A 100 -18.83 -7.21 -4.31
C ASP A 100 -18.42 -5.74 -4.25
N ILE A 101 -18.07 -5.15 -5.39
CA ILE A 101 -17.61 -3.77 -5.49
C ILE A 101 -18.72 -2.74 -5.25
N SER A 102 -19.98 -3.17 -5.19
CA SER A 102 -21.12 -2.33 -4.79
C SER A 102 -21.23 -2.18 -3.27
N THR A 103 -20.43 -2.92 -2.50
CA THR A 103 -20.34 -2.76 -1.04
C THR A 103 -19.78 -1.40 -0.66
N LYS A 104 -20.18 -0.92 0.52
CA LYS A 104 -19.74 0.35 1.08
C LYS A 104 -18.20 0.40 1.19
N PHE A 105 -17.63 1.50 0.74
CA PHE A 105 -16.21 1.79 0.92
C PHE A 105 -15.88 2.02 2.41
N ASP A 106 -14.93 1.26 2.95
CA ASP A 106 -14.42 1.45 4.30
C ASP A 106 -12.97 0.93 4.41
N ILE A 107 -12.11 1.76 4.98
CA ILE A 107 -10.68 1.51 5.25
C ILE A 107 -10.46 0.60 6.47
N SER A 108 -11.36 0.62 7.44
CA SER A 108 -11.21 -0.11 8.69
C SER A 108 -12.11 -1.33 8.84
N GLN A 109 -13.16 -1.45 8.02
CA GLN A 109 -14.22 -2.48 8.09
C GLN A 109 -14.82 -2.66 9.50
N PRO A 110 -16.14 -2.46 9.69
CA PRO A 110 -16.73 -2.38 11.03
C PRO A 110 -16.61 -3.68 11.84
N ASP A 111 -16.43 -4.83 11.20
CA ASP A 111 -16.34 -6.15 11.85
C ASP A 111 -14.97 -6.41 12.53
N PHE A 112 -13.98 -5.52 12.31
CA PHE A 112 -12.66 -5.61 12.93
C PHE A 112 -12.56 -4.64 14.13
N HIS A 113 -12.37 -5.22 15.32
CA HIS A 113 -12.48 -4.51 16.60
C HIS A 113 -11.18 -4.45 17.41
N GLY A 114 -10.06 -4.91 16.84
CA GLY A 114 -8.74 -4.90 17.45
C GLY A 114 -8.05 -3.53 17.36
N ASN A 115 -6.73 -3.54 17.48
CA ASN A 115 -5.91 -2.35 17.35
C ASN A 115 -5.91 -1.86 15.90
N LYS A 116 -5.81 -0.53 15.74
CA LYS A 116 -5.62 0.11 14.44
C LYS A 116 -4.17 0.56 14.33
N ARG A 117 -3.43 -0.02 13.37
CA ARG A 117 -1.98 0.17 13.19
C ARG A 117 -1.70 0.69 11.79
N ALA A 118 -0.69 1.52 11.61
CA ALA A 118 -0.31 2.01 10.29
C ALA A 118 1.21 1.98 10.05
N VAL A 119 1.61 1.69 8.81
CA VAL A 119 2.94 2.02 8.27
C VAL A 119 2.72 2.96 7.09
N MET A 120 3.31 4.15 7.15
CA MET A 120 3.12 5.19 6.14
C MET A 120 4.48 5.71 5.67
N VAL A 121 4.73 5.59 4.38
CA VAL A 121 6.01 5.90 3.74
C VAL A 121 5.79 6.99 2.70
N GLY A 122 6.50 8.10 2.84
CA GLY A 122 6.43 9.24 1.93
C GLY A 122 7.82 9.68 1.52
N ILE A 123 8.15 9.58 0.23
CA ILE A 123 9.52 9.85 -0.24
C ILE A 123 9.51 10.97 -1.28
N ASN A 124 10.15 12.09 -0.95
CA ASN A 124 10.33 13.21 -1.86
C ASN A 124 11.68 13.17 -2.61
N TYR A 125 12.61 12.30 -2.21
CA TYR A 125 13.96 12.19 -2.80
C TYR A 125 14.72 13.51 -2.75
N ILE A 126 14.66 14.21 -1.61
CA ILE A 126 15.16 15.58 -1.46
C ILE A 126 16.64 15.66 -1.86
N GLY A 127 16.94 16.53 -2.83
CA GLY A 127 18.31 16.74 -3.33
C GLY A 127 18.84 15.64 -4.25
N GLN A 128 18.00 14.71 -4.71
CA GLN A 128 18.33 13.69 -5.71
C GLN A 128 17.67 14.01 -7.06
N ASP A 129 18.15 13.37 -8.13
CA ASP A 129 17.46 13.41 -9.42
C ASP A 129 16.09 12.74 -9.29
N GLY A 130 15.04 13.38 -9.83
CA GLY A 130 13.66 12.88 -9.69
C GLY A 130 12.94 13.35 -8.42
N GLU A 131 13.42 14.40 -7.73
CA GLU A 131 12.76 14.98 -6.55
C GLU A 131 11.25 15.23 -6.75
N LEU A 132 10.45 14.69 -5.82
CA LEU A 132 9.01 14.91 -5.69
C LEU A 132 8.73 15.95 -4.60
N ARG A 133 7.49 16.44 -4.54
CA ARG A 133 7.10 17.52 -3.60
C ARG A 133 5.85 17.26 -2.80
N GLY A 134 5.21 16.11 -3.01
CA GLY A 134 3.88 15.83 -2.48
C GLY A 134 3.74 14.59 -1.62
N CYS A 135 4.73 13.70 -1.64
CA CYS A 135 4.63 12.42 -0.97
C CYS A 135 4.58 12.56 0.57
N HIS A 136 5.30 13.54 1.11
CA HIS A 136 5.19 13.89 2.54
C HIS A 136 3.78 14.37 2.89
N ASN A 137 3.20 15.25 2.06
CA ASN A 137 1.85 15.78 2.30
C ASN A 137 0.78 14.70 2.20
N ASP A 138 0.93 13.75 1.27
CA ASP A 138 0.02 12.60 1.16
C ASP A 138 -0.04 11.82 2.46
N VAL A 139 1.13 11.47 3.00
CA VAL A 139 1.25 10.72 4.26
C VAL A 139 0.65 11.52 5.42
N LEU A 140 0.97 12.80 5.53
CA LEU A 140 0.49 13.63 6.64
C LEU A 140 -1.03 13.86 6.58
N ASN A 141 -1.59 14.15 5.40
CA ASN A 141 -3.03 14.33 5.23
C ASN A 141 -3.80 13.04 5.48
N MET A 142 -3.26 11.90 5.04
CA MET A 142 -3.87 10.59 5.28
C MET A 142 -3.76 10.19 6.76
N LYS A 143 -2.65 10.54 7.43
CA LYS A 143 -2.50 10.33 8.87
C LYS A 143 -3.60 11.05 9.65
N GLU A 144 -3.80 12.34 9.38
CA GLU A 144 -4.88 13.13 9.99
C GLU A 144 -6.24 12.50 9.72
N TYR A 145 -6.50 12.07 8.49
CA TYR A 145 -7.76 11.41 8.12
C TYR A 145 -8.01 10.12 8.92
N LEU A 146 -7.01 9.25 9.04
CA LEU A 146 -7.13 8.00 9.79
C LEU A 146 -7.38 8.25 11.28
N MET A 147 -6.74 9.26 11.85
CA MET A 147 -6.94 9.65 13.24
C MET A 147 -8.34 10.22 13.47
N ASP A 148 -8.74 11.20 12.66
CA ASP A 148 -9.99 11.94 12.85
C ASP A 148 -11.24 11.12 12.51
N VAL A 149 -11.18 10.30 11.46
CA VAL A 149 -12.34 9.58 10.92
C VAL A 149 -12.38 8.12 11.36
N HIS A 150 -11.22 7.46 11.38
CA HIS A 150 -11.13 6.03 11.70
C HIS A 150 -10.62 5.76 13.11
N GLY A 151 -10.24 6.78 13.89
CA GLY A 151 -9.82 6.61 15.29
C GLY A 151 -8.51 5.85 15.44
N PHE A 152 -7.59 5.98 14.49
CA PHE A 152 -6.22 5.48 14.66
C PHE A 152 -5.51 6.30 15.74
N GLU A 153 -4.75 5.61 16.60
CA GLU A 153 -3.90 6.29 17.59
C GLU A 153 -2.52 6.54 16.98
N GLU A 154 -2.00 7.76 17.10
CA GLU A 154 -0.70 8.15 16.56
C GLU A 154 0.44 7.24 17.04
N SER A 155 0.38 6.73 18.29
CA SER A 155 1.37 5.79 18.83
C SER A 155 1.42 4.43 18.14
N ASN A 156 0.38 4.08 17.37
CA ASN A 156 0.32 2.85 16.57
C ASN A 156 0.63 3.11 15.09
N MET A 157 1.14 4.30 14.73
CA MET A 157 1.47 4.68 13.37
C MET A 157 2.98 4.88 13.22
N ASN A 158 3.60 4.07 12.37
CA ASN A 158 5.00 4.21 12.00
C ASN A 158 5.10 5.05 10.70
N ILE A 159 5.76 6.21 10.79
CA ILE A 159 5.83 7.19 9.70
C ILE A 159 7.29 7.34 9.26
N LEU A 160 7.56 7.09 7.98
CA LEU A 160 8.89 7.19 7.39
C LEU A 160 8.90 8.24 6.29
N LEU A 161 9.63 9.34 6.50
CA LEU A 161 9.77 10.46 5.56
C LEU A 161 11.23 10.89 5.43
N ASP A 162 11.69 11.23 4.23
CA ASP A 162 13.03 11.80 4.00
C ASP A 162 13.06 13.32 4.26
N ASP A 163 12.45 13.77 5.36
CA ASP A 163 12.32 15.18 5.76
C ASP A 163 13.37 15.64 6.79
N GLY A 164 14.22 14.72 7.25
CA GLY A 164 15.23 14.96 8.28
C GLY A 164 14.68 15.05 9.71
N VAL A 165 13.40 14.74 9.92
CA VAL A 165 12.72 14.70 11.23
C VAL A 165 12.25 13.29 11.56
N HIS A 166 11.64 12.61 10.59
CA HIS A 166 11.16 11.23 10.72
C HIS A 166 12.28 10.21 10.45
N THR A 167 11.99 8.93 10.70
CA THR A 167 12.88 7.84 10.27
C THR A 167 12.99 7.85 8.75
N ASP A 168 14.22 7.88 8.23
CA ASP A 168 14.44 7.89 6.78
C ASP A 168 13.85 6.64 6.11
N PRO A 169 13.14 6.77 4.97
CA PRO A 169 12.52 5.66 4.24
C PRO A 169 13.56 4.92 3.37
N THR A 170 14.60 4.39 4.02
CA THR A 170 15.59 3.50 3.39
C THR A 170 14.99 2.12 3.13
N LYS A 171 15.60 1.31 2.25
CA LYS A 171 15.16 -0.08 2.00
C LYS A 171 15.03 -0.83 3.32
N ASP A 172 16.06 -0.77 4.16
CA ASP A 172 16.10 -1.50 5.43
C ASP A 172 15.03 -1.01 6.42
N ASN A 173 14.79 0.29 6.51
CA ASN A 173 13.81 0.84 7.44
C ASN A 173 12.37 0.51 7.01
N ILE A 174 12.06 0.61 5.71
CA ILE A 174 10.75 0.23 5.15
C ILE A 174 10.48 -1.25 5.41
N MET A 175 11.44 -2.12 5.05
CA MET A 175 11.29 -3.56 5.26
C MET A 175 11.18 -3.91 6.75
N THR A 176 11.88 -3.19 7.63
CA THR A 176 11.76 -3.37 9.08
C THR A 176 10.38 -2.97 9.59
N ALA A 177 9.84 -1.83 9.15
CA ALA A 177 8.49 -1.40 9.52
C ALA A 177 7.42 -2.42 9.11
N PHE A 178 7.52 -3.02 7.93
CA PHE A 178 6.62 -4.09 7.49
C PHE A 178 6.75 -5.36 8.32
N ARG A 179 7.97 -5.78 8.66
CA ARG A 179 8.20 -6.92 9.55
C ARG A 179 7.61 -6.70 10.94
N GLU A 180 7.78 -5.49 11.49
CA GLU A 180 7.29 -5.12 12.80
C GLU A 180 5.75 -5.09 12.85
N ILE A 181 5.09 -4.49 11.86
CA ILE A 181 3.61 -4.42 11.87
C ILE A 181 3.00 -5.82 11.74
N VAL A 182 3.58 -6.72 10.94
CA VAL A 182 3.17 -8.13 10.86
C VAL A 182 3.31 -8.83 12.21
N GLN A 183 4.45 -8.65 12.90
CA GLN A 183 4.68 -9.28 14.20
C GLN A 183 3.70 -8.78 15.27
N GLN A 184 3.42 -7.48 15.27
CA GLN A 184 2.57 -6.82 16.26
C GLN A 184 1.06 -7.02 16.03
N SER A 185 0.65 -7.33 14.80
CA SER A 185 -0.76 -7.47 14.45
C SER A 185 -1.34 -8.76 15.01
N GLU A 186 -2.57 -8.72 15.53
CA GLU A 186 -3.30 -9.87 16.07
C GLU A 186 -4.68 -10.01 15.41
N GLU A 187 -5.35 -11.15 15.62
CA GLU A 187 -6.72 -11.36 15.12
C GLU A 187 -7.66 -10.22 15.57
N GLY A 188 -8.38 -9.65 14.62
CA GLY A 188 -9.26 -8.50 14.80
C GLY A 188 -8.59 -7.14 14.55
N ASP A 189 -7.26 -7.06 14.45
CA ASP A 189 -6.56 -5.81 14.16
C ASP A 189 -6.86 -5.30 12.73
N VAL A 190 -6.80 -3.97 12.58
CA VAL A 190 -6.84 -3.26 11.31
C VAL A 190 -5.46 -2.68 11.04
N VAL A 191 -4.89 -2.99 9.88
CA VAL A 191 -3.61 -2.49 9.42
C VAL A 191 -3.81 -1.58 8.21
N TYR A 192 -3.21 -0.40 8.26
CA TYR A 192 -3.18 0.53 7.15
C TYR A 192 -1.76 0.67 6.60
N ILE A 193 -1.58 0.44 5.31
CA ILE A 193 -0.30 0.60 4.62
C ILE A 193 -0.46 1.73 3.60
N HIS A 194 0.46 2.69 3.61
CA HIS A 194 0.47 3.75 2.62
C HIS A 194 1.86 4.00 2.10
N TYR A 195 2.01 3.99 0.79
CA TYR A 195 3.22 4.38 0.11
C TYR A 195 2.91 5.51 -0.87
N SER A 196 3.65 6.61 -0.77
CA SER A 196 3.69 7.66 -1.77
C SER A 196 5.15 7.94 -2.15
N GLY A 197 5.49 7.78 -3.42
CA GLY A 197 6.85 7.86 -3.92
C GLY A 197 6.96 7.41 -5.37
N HIS A 198 8.19 7.18 -5.84
CA HIS A 198 8.38 6.57 -7.15
C HIS A 198 8.10 5.08 -7.11
N GLY A 199 7.51 4.60 -8.20
CA GLY A 199 7.51 3.19 -8.55
C GLY A 199 8.33 2.99 -9.82
N ALA A 200 8.98 1.85 -9.93
CA ALA A 200 9.74 1.46 -11.11
C ALA A 200 9.32 0.06 -11.56
N SER A 201 9.38 -0.17 -12.87
CA SER A 201 9.16 -1.50 -13.45
C SER A 201 10.51 -2.05 -13.90
N VAL A 202 10.91 -3.19 -13.35
CA VAL A 202 12.16 -3.89 -13.70
C VAL A 202 11.84 -5.18 -14.42
N ARG A 203 12.81 -5.76 -15.13
CA ARG A 203 12.57 -7.07 -15.75
C ARG A 203 12.42 -8.12 -14.67
N ASP A 204 11.38 -8.92 -14.82
CA ASP A 204 11.13 -10.09 -14.01
C ASP A 204 12.27 -11.11 -14.19
N ASP A 205 12.73 -11.64 -13.05
CA ASP A 205 13.82 -12.59 -12.96
C ASP A 205 13.35 -14.04 -12.66
N ASP A 206 12.06 -14.26 -12.31
CA ASP A 206 11.52 -15.56 -11.89
C ASP A 206 10.29 -16.06 -12.70
N GLY A 207 9.63 -15.19 -13.47
CA GLY A 207 8.62 -15.54 -14.46
C GLY A 207 7.19 -15.60 -13.91
N ASP A 208 6.91 -15.01 -12.76
CA ASP A 208 5.58 -15.00 -12.13
C ASP A 208 4.63 -13.92 -12.70
N GLU A 209 5.17 -12.88 -13.35
CA GLU A 209 4.40 -11.81 -13.97
C GLU A 209 4.11 -12.06 -15.46
N ALA A 210 2.85 -11.88 -15.88
CA ALA A 210 2.40 -12.21 -17.23
C ALA A 210 2.99 -11.30 -18.33
N ASP A 211 3.44 -10.09 -17.96
CA ASP A 211 4.12 -9.15 -18.86
C ASP A 211 5.66 -9.21 -18.75
N GLY A 212 6.19 -9.99 -17.81
CA GLY A 212 7.61 -10.19 -17.55
C GLY A 212 8.29 -8.99 -16.89
N MET A 213 7.58 -8.22 -16.07
CA MET A 213 8.11 -7.04 -15.40
C MET A 213 7.65 -6.89 -13.93
N ASP A 214 8.57 -6.97 -12.96
CA ASP A 214 8.26 -6.70 -11.54
C ASP A 214 7.92 -5.22 -11.30
N GLU A 215 6.91 -5.01 -10.46
CA GLU A 215 6.58 -3.71 -9.90
C GLU A 215 7.46 -3.47 -8.65
N THR A 216 8.04 -2.27 -8.52
CA THR A 216 8.96 -2.00 -7.41
C THR A 216 8.73 -0.66 -6.75
N LEU A 217 8.86 -0.63 -5.43
CA LEU A 217 8.97 0.60 -4.65
C LEU A 217 10.42 1.08 -4.70
N VAL A 218 10.62 2.40 -4.78
CA VAL A 218 11.96 3.01 -4.85
C VAL A 218 12.30 3.66 -3.51
N PRO A 219 13.14 3.05 -2.64
CA PRO A 219 13.53 3.66 -1.36
C PRO A 219 14.41 4.90 -1.55
N VAL A 220 14.56 5.73 -0.52
CA VAL A 220 15.39 6.96 -0.63
C VAL A 220 16.87 6.65 -0.93
N ASP A 221 17.35 5.46 -0.55
CA ASP A 221 18.72 4.98 -0.75
C ASP A 221 18.85 3.95 -1.89
N TYR A 222 17.89 3.90 -2.82
CA TYR A 222 17.84 2.93 -3.92
C TYR A 222 19.15 2.80 -4.72
N ASN A 223 19.89 3.90 -4.88
CA ASN A 223 21.19 3.92 -5.56
C ASN A 223 22.25 3.02 -4.90
N LYS A 224 22.07 2.67 -3.62
CA LYS A 224 22.98 1.82 -2.84
C LYS A 224 22.35 0.48 -2.49
N SER A 225 21.09 0.51 -2.07
CA SER A 225 20.40 -0.64 -1.47
C SER A 225 19.46 -1.37 -2.45
N GLY A 226 19.31 -0.84 -3.67
CA GLY A 226 18.40 -1.38 -4.67
C GLY A 226 16.93 -1.04 -4.40
N LEU A 227 16.05 -1.66 -5.17
CA LEU A 227 14.60 -1.48 -5.12
C LEU A 227 13.96 -2.49 -4.16
N ILE A 228 12.72 -2.25 -3.73
CA ILE A 228 11.89 -3.24 -3.05
C ILE A 228 10.94 -3.82 -4.09
N ARG A 229 11.02 -5.11 -4.35
CA ARG A 229 10.14 -5.81 -5.31
C ARG A 229 8.83 -6.23 -4.66
N ASP A 230 7.80 -6.46 -5.46
CA ASP A 230 6.59 -7.24 -5.11
C ASP A 230 6.92 -8.46 -4.26
N ASP A 231 7.91 -9.25 -4.68
CA ASP A 231 8.36 -10.49 -4.06
C ASP A 231 8.92 -10.28 -2.62
N ASP A 232 9.63 -9.15 -2.41
CA ASP A 232 10.07 -8.69 -1.09
C ASP A 232 8.84 -8.40 -0.18
N LEU A 233 7.77 -7.80 -0.73
CA LEU A 233 6.54 -7.48 -0.01
C LEU A 233 5.66 -8.72 0.22
N LEU A 234 5.62 -9.63 -0.75
CA LEU A 234 4.88 -10.89 -0.67
C LEU A 234 5.39 -11.72 0.52
N THR A 235 6.71 -11.86 0.60
CA THR A 235 7.41 -12.62 1.64
C THR A 235 7.43 -11.94 3.01
N THR A 236 7.37 -10.61 3.05
CA THR A 236 7.53 -9.84 4.30
C THR A 236 6.21 -9.40 4.91
N LEU A 237 5.24 -9.04 4.09
CA LEU A 237 4.00 -8.39 4.49
C LEU A 237 2.77 -9.27 4.20
N VAL A 238 2.61 -9.76 2.97
CA VAL A 238 1.36 -10.39 2.52
C VAL A 238 1.16 -11.79 3.10
N VAL A 239 2.08 -12.71 2.82
CA VAL A 239 1.98 -14.12 3.26
C VAL A 239 2.06 -14.26 4.78
N PRO A 240 2.97 -13.55 5.49
CA PRO A 240 3.10 -13.73 6.93
C PRO A 240 2.02 -13.00 7.75
N MET A 241 1.21 -12.12 7.16
CA MET A 241 0.17 -11.41 7.90
C MET A 241 -0.85 -12.40 8.48
N LYS A 242 -1.14 -12.24 9.78
CA LYS A 242 -1.92 -13.23 10.54
C LYS A 242 -3.38 -13.29 10.05
N LYS A 243 -3.94 -14.50 10.09
CA LYS A 243 -5.37 -14.72 9.83
C LYS A 243 -6.22 -13.85 10.76
N GLY A 244 -7.27 -13.25 10.22
CA GLY A 244 -8.18 -12.39 10.97
C GLY A 244 -7.69 -10.96 11.16
N VAL A 245 -6.56 -10.58 10.54
CA VAL A 245 -6.18 -9.17 10.36
C VAL A 245 -6.81 -8.65 9.06
N PHE A 246 -7.31 -7.41 9.10
CA PHE A 246 -7.74 -6.67 7.92
C PHE A 246 -6.66 -5.66 7.51
N VAL A 247 -6.22 -5.70 6.27
CA VAL A 247 -5.22 -4.77 5.72
C VAL A 247 -5.85 -3.93 4.62
N THR A 248 -5.78 -2.61 4.75
CA THR A 248 -6.02 -1.68 3.64
C THR A 248 -4.69 -1.05 3.22
N ALA A 249 -4.33 -1.18 1.96
CA ALA A 249 -3.14 -0.59 1.37
C ALA A 249 -3.51 0.49 0.35
N ILE A 250 -2.88 1.66 0.41
CA ILE A 250 -2.95 2.68 -0.64
C ILE A 250 -1.56 2.85 -1.23
N MET A 251 -1.42 2.59 -2.53
CA MET A 251 -0.16 2.70 -3.24
C MET A 251 -0.24 3.84 -4.27
N ASP A 252 0.41 4.95 -3.97
CA ASP A 252 0.49 6.13 -4.83
C ASP A 252 1.87 6.19 -5.51
N CYS A 253 2.08 5.20 -6.38
CA CYS A 253 3.27 5.08 -7.22
C CYS A 253 2.89 4.53 -8.61
N CYS A 254 3.75 4.78 -9.61
CA CYS A 254 3.56 4.25 -10.97
C CYS A 254 3.85 2.75 -10.99
N HIS A 255 3.08 1.96 -11.75
CA HIS A 255 3.22 0.48 -11.78
C HIS A 255 3.07 -0.09 -10.36
N SER A 256 1.86 0.05 -9.80
CA SER A 256 1.51 -0.47 -8.47
C SER A 256 0.20 -1.26 -8.48
N GLY A 257 -0.22 -1.72 -9.67
CA GLY A 257 -1.44 -2.51 -9.82
C GLY A 257 -1.30 -3.90 -9.20
N THR A 258 -0.11 -4.47 -9.27
CA THR A 258 0.23 -5.82 -8.83
C THR A 258 1.24 -5.83 -7.68
N ILE A 259 1.78 -4.71 -7.20
CA ILE A 259 2.81 -4.62 -6.13
C ILE A 259 2.60 -5.43 -4.82
N LEU A 260 1.41 -5.98 -4.54
CA LEU A 260 1.14 -6.89 -3.42
C LEU A 260 0.70 -8.31 -3.86
N ASP A 261 0.81 -8.61 -5.16
CA ASP A 261 0.37 -9.81 -5.87
C ASP A 261 -0.97 -10.33 -5.39
N LEU A 262 -2.02 -9.50 -5.49
CA LEU A 262 -3.33 -9.90 -5.01
C LEU A 262 -4.15 -10.58 -6.13
N PRO A 263 -4.78 -11.73 -5.87
CA PRO A 263 -5.36 -12.61 -6.89
C PRO A 263 -6.71 -12.13 -7.48
N PHE A 264 -7.29 -11.05 -6.95
CA PHE A 264 -8.55 -10.49 -7.45
C PHE A 264 -8.37 -9.01 -7.75
N ASN A 265 -8.87 -8.57 -8.91
CA ASN A 265 -8.65 -7.21 -9.41
C ASN A 265 -9.95 -6.60 -9.96
N PHE A 266 -10.10 -5.30 -9.78
CA PHE A 266 -11.13 -4.47 -10.38
C PHE A 266 -10.49 -3.19 -10.90
N LYS A 267 -10.68 -2.88 -12.18
CA LYS A 267 -10.18 -1.67 -12.82
C LYS A 267 -11.33 -0.74 -13.12
N ALA A 268 -11.25 0.52 -12.68
CA ALA A 268 -12.28 1.51 -12.95
C ALA A 268 -12.18 2.10 -14.37
N ASP A 269 -11.95 1.26 -15.39
CA ASP A 269 -11.82 1.65 -16.81
C ASP A 269 -13.15 1.92 -17.51
N GLY A 270 -14.27 1.71 -16.80
CA GLY A 270 -15.63 1.93 -17.30
C GLY A 270 -16.14 0.76 -18.15
N GLU A 271 -15.33 -0.28 -18.31
CA GLU A 271 -15.69 -1.54 -18.97
C GLU A 271 -15.98 -2.63 -17.93
N MET A 272 -15.20 -2.70 -16.85
CA MET A 272 -15.45 -3.64 -15.75
C MET A 272 -16.62 -3.20 -14.86
N ASP A 273 -17.51 -4.13 -14.54
CA ASP A 273 -18.66 -3.95 -13.64
C ASP A 273 -18.63 -4.87 -12.40
N HIS A 274 -17.61 -5.73 -12.29
CA HIS A 274 -17.37 -6.60 -11.15
C HIS A 274 -15.87 -6.88 -10.98
N MET A 275 -15.47 -7.32 -9.78
CA MET A 275 -14.12 -7.81 -9.52
C MET A 275 -13.92 -9.18 -10.16
N VAL A 276 -12.77 -9.36 -10.81
CA VAL A 276 -12.38 -10.59 -11.52
C VAL A 276 -11.21 -11.28 -10.82
N ALA A 277 -11.19 -12.61 -10.86
CA ALA A 277 -10.02 -13.39 -10.47
C ALA A 277 -8.99 -13.36 -11.60
N ASP A 278 -7.71 -13.29 -11.26
CA ASP A 278 -6.66 -13.52 -12.25
C ASP A 278 -6.54 -15.03 -12.52
N GLU A 279 -7.01 -15.46 -13.69
CA GLU A 279 -6.99 -16.86 -14.09
C GLU A 279 -5.58 -17.43 -14.28
N ASN A 280 -4.56 -16.56 -14.45
CA ASN A 280 -3.17 -16.96 -14.62
C ASN A 280 -2.36 -16.89 -13.31
N TYR A 281 -2.99 -16.51 -12.19
CA TYR A 281 -2.30 -16.33 -10.92
C TYR A 281 -1.60 -17.61 -10.45
N ASP A 282 -0.29 -17.51 -10.21
CA ASP A 282 0.51 -18.62 -9.69
C ASP A 282 0.51 -18.64 -8.16
N PHE A 283 0.01 -19.75 -7.58
CA PHE A 283 0.01 -19.95 -6.13
C PHE A 283 1.25 -20.69 -5.63
N ASP A 284 2.12 -21.18 -6.52
CA ASP A 284 3.30 -21.96 -6.15
C ASP A 284 4.32 -21.13 -5.34
N PRO A 285 4.62 -19.86 -5.67
CA PRO A 285 5.50 -19.00 -4.86
C PRO A 285 4.99 -18.86 -3.42
N LEU A 286 3.71 -18.51 -3.25
CA LEU A 286 3.06 -18.40 -1.93
C LEU A 286 3.17 -19.70 -1.13
N THR A 287 2.91 -20.84 -1.79
CA THR A 287 2.97 -22.16 -1.15
C THR A 287 4.39 -22.48 -0.67
N ALA A 288 5.41 -22.09 -1.44
CA ALA A 288 6.81 -22.24 -1.04
C ALA A 288 7.12 -21.38 0.19
N ILE A 289 6.68 -20.12 0.22
CA ILE A 289 6.85 -19.19 1.35
C ILE A 289 6.20 -19.76 2.63
N ILE A 290 4.95 -20.22 2.53
CA ILE A 290 4.22 -20.84 3.66
C ILE A 290 4.96 -22.07 4.17
N GLY A 291 5.46 -22.92 3.27
CA GLY A 291 6.27 -24.09 3.63
C GLY A 291 7.54 -23.72 4.40
N GLN A 292 8.22 -22.64 4.00
CA GLN A 292 9.42 -22.14 4.68
C GLN A 292 9.12 -21.53 6.05
N LEU A 293 8.02 -20.78 6.17
CA LEU A 293 7.53 -20.23 7.44
C LEU A 293 7.15 -21.36 8.42
N ALA A 294 6.41 -22.37 7.96
CA ALA A 294 6.01 -23.52 8.76
C ALA A 294 7.21 -24.38 9.22
N ALA A 295 8.27 -24.44 8.40
CA ALA A 295 9.50 -25.15 8.74
C ALA A 295 10.39 -24.39 9.75
N GLY A 296 10.01 -23.17 10.17
CA GLY A 296 10.80 -22.33 11.06
C GLY A 296 12.15 -21.94 10.45
N ASN A 297 12.21 -21.82 9.11
CA ASN A 297 13.47 -21.56 8.41
C ASN A 297 14.06 -20.22 8.86
N PRO A 298 15.29 -20.19 9.43
CA PRO A 298 15.87 -18.99 9.99
C PRO A 298 16.05 -17.86 8.98
N MET A 299 16.11 -18.07 7.66
CA MET A 299 16.23 -16.95 6.71
C MET A 299 14.96 -16.08 6.65
N LEU A 300 13.76 -16.67 6.66
CA LEU A 300 12.49 -15.95 6.81
C LEU A 300 12.19 -15.60 8.27
N ALA A 301 12.56 -16.46 9.22
CA ALA A 301 12.40 -16.15 10.63
C ALA A 301 13.36 -15.04 11.11
N THR A 302 14.50 -14.81 10.44
CA THR A 302 15.40 -13.66 10.69
C THR A 302 14.78 -12.39 10.16
N ALA A 303 14.05 -12.41 9.04
CA ALA A 303 13.18 -11.31 8.67
C ALA A 303 12.17 -11.03 9.82
N MET A 304 11.55 -12.05 10.40
CA MET A 304 10.62 -11.85 11.53
C MET A 304 11.28 -11.67 12.92
N ASN A 305 12.61 -11.67 13.08
CA ASN A 305 13.27 -11.62 14.42
C ASN A 305 14.44 -10.62 14.53
N VAL A 306 14.57 -9.62 13.65
CA VAL A 306 15.50 -8.50 13.92
C VAL A 306 14.90 -7.52 14.95
N VAL A 307 14.59 -8.00 16.15
CA VAL A 307 14.30 -7.16 17.32
C VAL A 307 14.98 -7.78 18.55
N ASP A 308 16.30 -7.95 18.50
CA ASP A 308 17.09 -7.97 19.73
C ASP A 308 18.57 -7.64 19.45
N GLN A 309 18.90 -6.35 19.42
CA GLN A 309 20.19 -5.91 19.95
C GLN A 309 19.95 -4.71 20.85
N GLY A 310 19.78 -5.04 22.13
CA GLY A 310 19.65 -4.09 23.22
C GLY A 310 20.75 -3.03 23.27
N CYS A 311 20.31 -1.87 23.73
CA CYS A 311 21.12 -0.83 24.33
C CYS A 311 22.09 -1.46 25.36
N GLY A 312 23.39 -1.35 25.09
CA GLY A 312 24.42 -1.92 25.95
C GLY A 312 25.76 -1.20 25.80
N ASN A 313 25.89 -0.07 26.51
CA ASN A 313 27.13 0.59 26.93
C ASN A 313 28.26 0.75 25.90
N CYS A 314 28.51 2.00 25.49
CA CYS A 314 29.88 2.45 25.25
C CYS A 314 30.06 3.91 25.69
N THR A 315 30.73 4.06 26.82
CA THR A 315 31.32 5.31 27.32
C THR A 315 32.31 5.88 26.31
N ILE A 316 32.15 7.16 25.99
CA ILE A 316 33.06 7.93 25.15
C ILE A 316 34.33 8.25 25.96
N SER A 317 35.48 7.90 25.40
CA SER A 317 36.77 8.55 25.63
C SER A 317 37.24 9.22 24.35
#